data_AF-A0A929K9A1-F1
#
_entry.id   AF-A0A929K9A1-F1
#
_cell.length_a   1.000
_cell.length_b   1.000
_cell.length_c   1.000
_cell.angle_alpha   90.00
_cell.angle_beta   90.00
_cell.angle_gamma   90.00
#
_symmetry.space_group_name_H-M   'P 1'
#
loop_
_entity.id
_entity.type
_entity.pdbx_description
1 polymer ?
#
loop_
_entity_poly.entity_id
_entity_poly.type
_entity_poly.pdbx_seq_one_letter_code
_entity_poly.pdbx_strand_id
1 'polypeptide(L)'
;MAAVYSEAKAAVGILIREGAQLGSKICVIIPAYNASETIGQVVRGALKYVPLVIVADDGSTDHTAKFAAEADGEVILIEKNRGKGHALKMLFQRAIDKGYDAVISMDADLQHDPEKIPNFIQIH
;
A
#
# COMPACT_ATOMS: atom_id res chain seq x y z
N MET A 1 -2.04 16.17 7.75
CA MET A 1 -1.37 14.85 7.79
C MET A 1 0.05 15.08 8.24
N ALA A 2 0.44 14.52 9.37
CA ALA A 2 1.82 14.54 9.84
C ALA A 2 2.47 13.21 9.45
N ALA A 3 3.65 13.26 8.82
CA ALA A 3 4.39 12.07 8.43
C ALA A 3 5.33 11.65 9.56
N VAL A 4 5.16 10.45 10.10
CA VAL A 4 6.14 9.84 11.00
C VAL A 4 6.97 8.88 10.17
N TYR A 5 8.14 9.34 9.72
CA TYR A 5 9.11 8.51 9.02
C TYR A 5 9.97 7.76 10.04
N SER A 6 10.02 6.42 9.98
CA SER A 6 11.11 5.65 10.58
C SER A 6 12.03 5.14 9.46
N GLU A 7 13.32 5.49 9.51
CA GLU A 7 14.29 5.17 8.46
C GLU A 7 14.58 3.66 8.31
N ALA A 8 14.56 3.17 7.07
CA ALA A 8 15.62 2.35 6.48
C ALA A 8 15.40 2.27 4.96
N LYS A 9 16.49 2.17 4.19
CA LYS A 9 16.50 2.09 2.72
C LYS A 9 15.47 1.05 2.21
N ALA A 10 14.63 1.45 1.24
CA ALA A 10 13.43 0.77 0.73
C ALA A 10 12.21 0.94 1.66
N ALA A 11 11.27 1.83 1.30
CA ALA A 11 10.40 2.50 2.26
C ALA A 11 9.10 1.73 2.59
N VAL A 12 9.11 0.99 3.70
CA VAL A 12 7.92 0.83 4.53
C VAL A 12 7.77 2.09 5.38
N GLY A 13 6.73 2.89 5.13
CA GLY A 13 6.43 4.11 5.89
C GLY A 13 5.01 4.06 6.45
N ILE A 14 4.82 4.57 7.67
CA ILE A 14 3.49 4.82 8.22
C ILE A 14 3.13 6.30 8.01
N LEU A 15 1.93 6.55 7.52
CA LEU A 15 1.33 7.88 7.53
C LEU A 15 0.06 7.85 8.37
N ILE A 16 -0.02 8.73 9.37
CA ILE A 16 -1.13 8.79 10.32
C ILE A 16 -1.89 10.11 10.13
N ARG A 17 -3.21 10.03 10.12
CA ARG A 17 -4.09 11.18 10.12
C ARG A 17 -3.94 11.91 11.45
N GLU A 18 -3.85 13.24 11.36
CA GLU A 18 -3.75 14.09 12.55
C GLU A 18 -5.00 13.92 13.42
N GLY A 19 -4.80 13.59 14.71
CA GLY A 19 -5.87 13.30 15.68
C GLY A 19 -6.36 11.85 15.74
N ALA A 20 -5.71 10.91 15.03
CA ALA A 20 -6.01 9.48 15.16
C ALA A 20 -5.69 8.95 16.57
N GLN A 21 -6.50 8.03 17.10
CA GLN A 21 -6.37 7.43 18.45
C GLN A 21 -6.01 5.94 18.40
N LEU A 22 -5.71 5.36 19.57
CA LEU A 22 -5.50 3.91 19.78
C LEU A 22 -6.65 3.10 19.14
N GLY A 23 -6.32 2.15 18.26
CA GLY A 23 -7.30 1.39 17.47
C GLY A 23 -7.56 1.94 16.06
N SER A 24 -6.67 2.80 15.56
CA SER A 24 -6.69 3.38 14.20
C SER A 24 -6.92 2.32 13.12
N LYS A 25 -7.80 2.62 12.15
CA LYS A 25 -7.97 1.76 10.96
C LYS A 25 -6.75 1.88 10.06
N ILE A 26 -6.02 0.78 9.88
CA ILE A 26 -4.81 0.72 9.05
C ILE A 26 -5.08 -0.05 7.76
N CYS A 27 -4.66 0.49 6.61
CA CYS A 27 -4.58 -0.26 5.36
C CYS A 27 -3.16 -0.25 4.80
N VAL A 28 -2.89 -1.15 3.87
CA VAL A 28 -1.65 -1.14 3.08
C VAL A 28 -1.91 -0.51 1.73
N ILE A 29 -0.96 0.30 1.25
CA ILE A 29 -1.00 0.88 -0.09
C ILE A 29 0.24 0.46 -0.89
N ILE A 30 0.03 0.09 -2.16
CA ILE A 30 1.10 -0.45 -3.02
C ILE A 30 1.07 0.25 -4.39
N PRO A 31 2.03 1.14 -4.70
CA PRO A 31 2.24 1.57 -6.07
C PRO A 31 2.86 0.42 -6.88
N ALA A 32 2.33 0.13 -8.06
CA ALA A 32 2.80 -0.97 -8.91
C ALA A 32 2.95 -0.51 -10.38
N TYR A 33 3.99 -0.99 -11.04
CA TYR A 33 4.22 -0.82 -12.47
C TYR A 33 5.01 -2.02 -12.98
N ASN A 34 4.43 -2.82 -13.87
CA ASN A 34 5.01 -4.05 -14.43
C ASN A 34 5.55 -5.01 -13.34
N ALA A 35 4.71 -5.35 -12.37
CA ALA A 35 5.02 -6.19 -11.22
C ALA A 35 4.18 -7.49 -11.20
N SER A 36 3.80 -8.01 -12.37
CA SER A 36 2.93 -9.20 -12.46
C SER A 36 3.51 -10.44 -11.76
N GLU A 37 4.84 -10.60 -11.73
CA GLU A 37 5.49 -11.75 -11.08
C GLU A 37 5.34 -11.75 -9.55
N THR A 38 5.12 -10.58 -8.94
CA THR A 38 5.28 -10.38 -7.50
C THR A 38 4.03 -9.85 -6.81
N ILE A 39 3.23 -9.02 -7.49
CA ILE A 39 2.16 -8.24 -6.87
C ILE A 39 1.13 -9.09 -6.13
N GLY A 40 0.74 -10.25 -6.70
CA GLY A 40 -0.23 -11.13 -6.05
C GLY A 40 0.27 -11.70 -4.72
N GLN A 41 1.57 -11.98 -4.61
CA GLN A 41 2.17 -12.44 -3.35
C GLN A 41 2.28 -11.30 -2.33
N VAL A 42 2.67 -10.09 -2.77
CA VAL A 42 2.73 -8.91 -1.87
C VAL A 42 1.34 -8.62 -1.28
N VAL A 43 0.30 -8.58 -2.12
CA VAL A 43 -1.09 -8.33 -1.70
C VAL A 43 -1.55 -9.38 -0.70
N ARG A 44 -1.41 -10.68 -1.02
CA ARG A 44 -1.80 -11.77 -0.09
C ARG A 44 -1.01 -11.73 1.21
N GLY A 45 0.28 -11.37 1.16
CA GLY A 45 1.13 -11.23 2.34
C GLY A 45 0.62 -10.13 3.26
N ALA A 46 0.30 -8.96 2.70
CA ALA A 46 -0.22 -7.82 3.45
C ALA A 46 -1.62 -8.08 4.04
N LEU A 47 -2.51 -8.72 3.29
CA LEU A 47 -3.88 -9.05 3.74
C LEU A 47 -3.94 -10.00 4.95
N LYS A 48 -2.83 -10.66 5.30
CA LYS A 48 -2.74 -11.43 6.56
C LYS A 48 -2.81 -10.53 7.80
N TYR A 49 -2.49 -9.25 7.67
CA TYR A 49 -2.29 -8.34 8.80
C TYR A 49 -3.20 -7.10 8.76
N VAL A 50 -3.72 -6.74 7.59
CA VAL A 50 -4.63 -5.59 7.42
C VAL A 50 -5.89 -6.00 6.68
N PRO A 51 -7.05 -5.37 6.97
CA PRO A 51 -8.31 -5.69 6.31
C PRO A 51 -8.40 -5.21 4.86
N LEU A 52 -7.46 -4.37 4.41
CA LEU A 52 -7.47 -3.80 3.07
C LEU A 52 -6.06 -3.55 2.54
N VAL A 53 -5.87 -3.92 1.28
CA VAL A 53 -4.72 -3.52 0.46
C VAL A 53 -5.26 -2.76 -0.76
N ILE A 54 -4.72 -1.57 -1.00
CA ILE A 54 -5.03 -0.76 -2.18
C ILE A 54 -3.80 -0.74 -3.08
N VAL A 55 -3.97 -1.16 -4.33
CA VAL A 55 -2.92 -1.16 -5.35
C VAL A 55 -3.22 -0.07 -6.37
N ALA A 56 -2.23 0.76 -6.71
CA ALA A 56 -2.33 1.66 -7.85
C ALA A 56 -1.43 1.12 -8.96
N ASP A 57 -2.06 0.58 -10.00
CA ASP A 57 -1.38 0.15 -11.22
C ASP A 57 -1.13 1.38 -12.11
N ASP A 58 0.13 1.81 -12.17
CA ASP A 58 0.59 3.00 -12.86
C ASP A 58 0.81 2.76 -14.37
N GLY A 59 -0.21 2.24 -15.04
CA GLY A 59 -0.21 2.00 -16.49
C GLY A 59 0.66 0.83 -16.90
N SER A 60 0.66 -0.27 -16.14
CA SER A 60 1.36 -1.49 -16.51
C SER A 60 0.89 -2.04 -17.85
N THR A 61 1.81 -2.66 -18.57
CA THR A 61 1.56 -3.34 -19.85
C THR A 61 1.44 -4.86 -19.69
N ASP A 62 1.61 -5.36 -18.47
CA ASP A 62 1.54 -6.76 -18.12
C ASP A 62 0.25 -7.08 -17.32
N HIS A 63 0.23 -8.20 -16.59
CA HIS A 63 -0.92 -8.64 -15.81
C HIS A 63 -0.97 -8.09 -14.37
N THR A 64 -0.24 -7.02 -14.04
CA THR A 64 -0.15 -6.46 -12.68
C THR A 64 -1.53 -6.21 -12.05
N ALA A 65 -2.38 -5.39 -12.67
CA ALA A 65 -3.73 -5.13 -12.17
C ALA A 65 -4.56 -6.41 -11.99
N LYS A 66 -4.48 -7.33 -12.94
CA LYS A 66 -5.23 -8.59 -12.90
C LYS A 66 -4.82 -9.41 -11.67
N PHE A 67 -3.52 -9.61 -11.47
CA PHE A 67 -3.01 -10.41 -10.36
C PHE A 67 -3.16 -9.74 -9.00
N ALA A 68 -3.18 -8.40 -8.95
CA ALA A 68 -3.54 -7.68 -7.74
C ALA A 68 -5.02 -7.91 -7.35
N ALA A 69 -5.93 -7.83 -8.32
CA ALA A 69 -7.36 -8.06 -8.10
C ALA A 69 -7.68 -9.52 -7.73
N GLU A 70 -7.04 -10.50 -8.40
CA GLU A 70 -7.17 -11.93 -8.08
C GLU A 70 -6.61 -12.28 -6.70
N ALA A 71 -5.78 -11.42 -6.12
CA ALA A 71 -5.25 -11.54 -4.77
C ALA A 71 -6.11 -10.80 -3.72
N ASP A 72 -7.34 -10.40 -4.06
CA ASP A 72 -8.27 -9.62 -3.23
C ASP A 72 -7.81 -8.18 -2.93
N GLY A 73 -6.87 -7.65 -3.72
CA GLY A 73 -6.46 -6.25 -3.66
C GLY A 73 -7.46 -5.33 -4.35
N GLU A 74 -7.70 -4.15 -3.78
CA GLU A 74 -8.46 -3.11 -4.46
C GLU A 74 -7.56 -2.36 -5.45
N VAL A 75 -7.91 -2.36 -6.73
CA VAL A 75 -7.04 -1.82 -7.80
C VAL A 75 -7.54 -0.47 -8.32
N ILE A 76 -6.65 0.52 -8.35
CA ILE A 76 -6.80 1.80 -9.05
C ILE A 76 -5.97 1.70 -10.34
N LEU A 77 -6.60 1.88 -11.49
CA LEU A 77 -5.93 1.89 -12.79
C LEU A 77 -5.56 3.31 -13.18
N ILE A 78 -4.31 3.51 -13.59
CA ILE A 78 -3.82 4.75 -14.18
C ILE A 78 -3.52 4.45 -15.65
N GLU A 79 -4.11 5.21 -16.57
CA GLU A 79 -4.07 4.90 -18.01
C GLU A 79 -2.64 4.80 -18.59
N LYS A 80 -1.71 5.59 -18.05
CA LYS A 80 -0.30 5.59 -18.45
C LYS A 80 0.58 5.91 -17.26
N ASN A 81 1.79 5.37 -17.27
CA ASN A 81 2.78 5.62 -16.21
C ASN A 81 3.00 7.13 -15.97
N ARG A 82 2.67 7.57 -14.75
CA ARG A 82 2.85 8.94 -14.24
C ARG A 82 3.92 9.02 -13.15
N GLY A 83 4.52 7.89 -12.79
CA GLY A 83 5.54 7.74 -11.76
C GLY A 83 4.95 7.45 -10.38
N LYS A 84 5.77 6.80 -9.53
CA LYS A 84 5.44 6.37 -8.15
C LYS A 84 4.80 7.47 -7.30
N GLY A 85 5.26 8.71 -7.40
CA GLY A 85 4.71 9.83 -6.62
C GLY A 85 3.25 10.14 -6.98
N HIS A 86 2.85 9.98 -8.25
CA HIS A 86 1.46 10.15 -8.67
C HIS A 86 0.59 8.99 -8.16
N ALA A 87 1.08 7.74 -8.30
CA ALA A 87 0.41 6.56 -7.77
C ALA A 87 0.17 6.66 -6.25
N LEU A 88 1.18 7.07 -5.48
CA LEU A 88 1.07 7.27 -4.04
C LEU A 88 0.03 8.34 -3.68
N LYS A 89 -0.05 9.46 -4.41
CA LYS A 89 -1.09 10.48 -4.15
C LYS A 89 -2.50 9.91 -4.30
N MET A 90 -2.73 9.12 -5.36
CA MET A 90 -4.03 8.45 -5.58
C MET A 90 -4.34 7.47 -4.45
N LEU A 91 -3.34 6.70 -4.01
CA LEU A 91 -3.48 5.74 -2.91
C LEU A 91 -3.82 6.42 -1.58
N PHE A 92 -3.11 7.49 -1.23
CA PHE A 92 -3.40 8.25 0.00
C PHE A 92 -4.81 8.83 -0.04
N GLN A 93 -5.21 9.45 -1.16
CA GLN A 93 -6.55 9.98 -1.29
C GLN A 93 -7.61 8.88 -1.13
N ARG A 94 -7.39 7.71 -1.74
CA ARG A 94 -8.31 6.58 -1.63
C ARG A 94 -8.44 6.06 -0.19
N ALA A 95 -7.34 5.98 0.54
CA ALA A 95 -7.36 5.58 1.95
C ALA A 95 -8.13 6.59 2.82
N ILE A 96 -7.93 7.89 2.58
CA ILE A 96 -8.66 8.98 3.26
C ILE A 96 -10.17 8.86 2.96
N ASP A 97 -10.56 8.69 1.70
CA ASP A 97 -11.97 8.60 1.29
C ASP A 97 -12.69 7.39 1.93
N LYS A 98 -11.95 6.33 2.23
CA LYS A 98 -12.45 5.14 2.94
C LYS A 98 -12.45 5.28 4.46
N GLY A 99 -11.95 6.39 5.00
CA GLY A 99 -11.88 6.63 6.43
C GLY A 99 -10.83 5.77 7.14
N TYR A 100 -9.72 5.46 6.48
CA TYR A 100 -8.54 4.90 7.16
C TYR A 100 -7.76 5.99 7.86
N ASP A 101 -7.31 5.69 9.07
CA ASP A 101 -6.60 6.62 9.94
C ASP A 101 -5.10 6.55 9.73
N ALA A 102 -4.59 5.41 9.28
CA ALA A 102 -3.21 5.27 8.88
C ALA A 102 -3.03 4.35 7.68
N VAL A 103 -1.90 4.51 7.00
CA VAL A 103 -1.50 3.64 5.90
C VAL A 103 -0.07 3.17 6.07
N ILE A 104 0.19 1.94 5.63
CA ILE A 104 1.53 1.38 5.46
C ILE A 104 1.81 1.32 3.97
N SER A 105 2.85 2.01 3.50
CA SER A 105 3.29 1.86 2.11
C SER A 105 4.18 0.63 1.93
N MET A 106 3.97 -0.15 0.88
CA MET A 106 4.85 -1.26 0.51
C MET A 106 5.19 -1.19 -0.99
N ASP A 107 6.40 -1.60 -1.36
CA ASP A 107 6.78 -1.78 -2.77
C ASP A 107 6.29 -3.14 -3.32
N ALA A 108 6.14 -3.21 -4.63
CA ALA A 108 5.61 -4.38 -5.33
C ALA A 108 6.66 -5.47 -5.60
N ASP A 109 7.91 -5.34 -5.17
CA ASP A 109 9.06 -6.16 -5.62
C ASP A 109 9.49 -7.28 -4.65
N LEU A 110 8.65 -7.63 -3.67
CA LEU A 110 8.92 -8.64 -2.63
C LEU A 110 10.14 -8.35 -1.74
N GLN A 111 10.77 -7.17 -1.83
CA GLN A 111 11.89 -6.83 -0.96
C GLN A 111 11.45 -6.56 0.49
N HIS A 112 10.14 -6.42 0.71
CA HIS A 112 9.53 -6.15 2.01
C HIS A 112 8.91 -7.42 2.58
N ASP A 113 9.34 -7.77 3.80
CA ASP A 113 8.75 -8.85 4.57
C ASP A 113 7.44 -8.39 5.23
N PRO A 114 6.27 -8.92 4.81
CA PRO A 114 4.99 -8.59 5.42
C PRO A 114 4.93 -8.93 6.92
N GLU A 115 5.77 -9.84 7.42
CA GLU A 115 5.84 -10.18 8.85
C GLU A 115 6.30 -9.01 9.74
N LYS A 116 6.81 -7.93 9.13
CA LYS A 116 7.14 -6.69 9.84
C LYS A 116 5.94 -5.77 10.04
N ILE A 117 4.81 -5.98 9.34
CA ILE A 117 3.60 -5.15 9.48
C ILE A 117 3.13 -5.04 10.94
N PRO A 118 3.07 -6.12 11.75
CA PRO A 118 2.72 -6.03 13.17
C PRO A 118 3.58 -5.05 13.97
N ASN A 119 4.87 -4.89 13.66
CA ASN A 119 5.75 -3.95 14.36
C ASN A 119 5.33 -2.49 14.14
N PHE A 120 4.69 -2.20 13.01
CA PHE A 120 4.16 -0.87 12.70
C PHE A 120 2.78 -0.65 13.33
N ILE A 121 1.99 -1.72 13.50
CA ILE A 121 0.66 -1.68 14.12
C ILE A 121 0.76 -1.53 15.65
N GLN A 122 1.72 -2.17 16.32
CA GLN A 122 1.80 -2.21 17.79
C GLN A 122 2.31 -0.90 18.45
N ILE A 123 2.84 0.05 17.67
CA ILE A 123 3.44 1.28 18.22
C ILE A 123 2.39 2.40 18.42
N HIS A 124 1.13 2.21 18.02
CA HIS A 124 0.06 3.22 18.04
C HIS A 124 -1.29 2.62 18.48
#